data_AF-A0A947AUE5-F1
#
_entry.id   AF-A0A947AUE5-F1
#
_cell.length_a   1.000
_cell.length_b   1.000
_cell.length_c   1.000
_cell.angle_alpha   90.00
_cell.angle_beta   90.00
_cell.angle_gamma   90.00
#
_symmetry.space_group_name_H-M   'P 1'
#
loop_
_entity.id
_entity.type
_entity.pdbx_description
1 polymer ?
#
loop_
_entity_poly.entity_id
_entity_poly.type
_entity_poly.pdbx_seq_one_letter_code
_entity_poly.pdbx_strand_id
1 'polypeptide(L)' 'DLNQPHLIPLYNIPSHLVYAARGADVVHSIINGTVVMQNRKLLTLDESALIVRMSDIAQKVLNIRKRAIKSG' A
#
# COMPACT_ATOMS: atom_id res chain seq x y z
N ASP A 1 -4.67 -14.38 6.66
CA ASP A 1 -5.43 -15.46 6.04
C ASP A 1 -4.53 -16.09 4.99
N LEU A 2 -4.25 -17.39 5.10
CA LEU A 2 -3.40 -18.15 4.18
C LEU A 2 -4.23 -18.97 3.19
N ASN A 3 -5.56 -18.98 3.34
CA ASN A 3 -6.47 -19.74 2.48
C ASN A 3 -6.82 -18.94 1.22
N GLN A 4 -5.80 -18.62 0.43
CA GLN A 4 -5.92 -17.85 -0.80
C GLN A 4 -5.31 -18.65 -1.95
N PRO A 5 -5.84 -18.57 -3.18
CA PRO A 5 -5.36 -19.38 -4.30
C PRO A 5 -3.85 -19.23 -4.58
N HIS A 6 -3.27 -18.05 -4.32
CA HIS A 6 -1.84 -17.81 -4.51
C HIS A 6 -0.96 -18.27 -3.34
N LEU A 7 -1.54 -18.82 -2.25
CA LEU A 7 -0.81 -19.29 -1.06
C LEU A 7 -1.01 -20.79 -0.79
N ILE A 8 -1.71 -21.52 -1.67
CA ILE A 8 -2.00 -22.95 -1.53
C ILE A 8 -1.50 -23.69 -2.77
N PRO A 9 -0.87 -24.87 -2.61
CA PRO A 9 -0.51 -25.54 -1.35
C PRO A 9 0.76 -24.96 -0.67
N LEU A 10 0.72 -24.84 0.66
CA LEU A 10 1.82 -24.30 1.47
C LEU A 10 2.87 -25.37 1.80
N TYR A 11 3.76 -25.68 0.85
CA TYR A 11 4.83 -26.67 1.07
C TYR A 11 6.06 -26.11 1.79
N ASN A 12 6.41 -24.85 1.53
CA ASN A 12 7.61 -24.20 2.07
C ASN A 12 7.29 -22.73 2.38
N ILE A 13 7.31 -22.37 3.66
CA ILE A 13 6.91 -21.04 4.15
C ILE A 13 7.89 -19.94 3.68
N PRO A 14 9.22 -20.07 3.84
CA PRO A 14 10.15 -19.07 3.30
C PRO A 14 9.98 -18.81 1.81
N SER A 15 9.86 -19.87 1.00
CA SER A 15 9.63 -19.72 -0.44
C SER A 15 8.28 -19.06 -0.73
N HIS A 16 7.23 -19.39 0.02
CA HIS A 16 5.93 -18.72 -0.11
C HIS A 16 6.01 -17.24 0.25
N LEU A 17 6.74 -16.88 1.31
CA LEU A 17 6.92 -15.49 1.70
C LEU A 17 7.64 -14.68 0.61
N VAL A 18 8.67 -15.26 -0.01
CA VAL A 18 9.48 -14.56 -1.02
C VAL A 18 8.81 -14.51 -2.39
N TYR A 19 8.16 -15.61 -2.81
CA TYR A 19 7.75 -15.78 -4.21
C TYR A 19 6.23 -15.78 -4.43
N ALA A 20 5.42 -16.01 -3.39
CA ALA A 20 3.97 -16.17 -3.54
C ALA A 20 3.19 -15.04 -2.84
N ALA A 21 3.59 -14.69 -1.62
CA ALA A 21 2.95 -13.67 -0.80
C ALA A 21 3.10 -12.27 -1.39
N ARG A 22 2.09 -11.43 -1.13
CA ARG A 22 2.00 -10.05 -1.60
C ARG A 22 1.73 -9.11 -0.41
N GLY A 23 1.92 -7.81 -0.63
CA GLY A 23 1.65 -6.80 0.41
C GLY A 23 0.22 -6.85 0.97
N ALA A 24 -0.76 -7.25 0.16
CA ALA A 24 -2.16 -7.41 0.58
C ALA A 24 -2.41 -8.58 1.55
N ASP A 25 -1.46 -9.50 1.68
CA ASP A 25 -1.55 -10.64 2.60
C ASP A 25 -1.20 -10.25 4.04
N VAL A 26 -0.57 -9.09 4.25
CA VAL A 26 -0.27 -8.54 5.58
C VAL A 26 -1.58 -8.16 6.29
N VAL A 27 -1.77 -8.67 7.51
CA VAL A 27 -2.99 -8.41 8.30
C VAL A 27 -2.74 -7.40 9.44
N HIS A 28 -1.53 -7.40 10.00
CA HIS A 28 -1.12 -6.54 11.11
C HIS A 28 0.28 -5.97 10.87
N SER A 29 0.54 -4.75 11.33
CA SER A 29 1.90 -4.16 11.34
C SER A 29 2.13 -3.42 12.65
N ILE A 30 3.33 -3.61 13.22
CA ILE A 30 3.75 -3.04 14.49
C ILE A 30 5.07 -2.29 14.27
N ILE A 31 5.15 -1.05 14.73
CA ILE A 31 6.34 -0.20 14.66
C ILE A 31 6.67 0.28 16.06
N ASN A 32 7.86 -0.04 16.56
CA ASN A 32 8.32 0.35 17.91
C ASN A 32 7.28 0.04 19.01
N GLY A 33 6.72 -1.18 18.99
CA GLY A 33 5.69 -1.62 19.95
C GLY A 33 4.28 -1.07 19.72
N THR A 34 4.08 -0.17 18.75
CA THR A 34 2.76 0.40 18.42
C THR A 34 2.12 -0.34 17.26
N VAL A 35 0.90 -0.83 17.41
CA VAL A 35 0.12 -1.40 16.30
C VAL A 35 -0.32 -0.26 15.38
N VAL A 36 0.17 -0.24 14.14
CA VAL A 36 -0.15 0.80 13.14
C VAL A 36 -1.17 0.32 12.12
N MET A 37 -1.35 -1.00 11.98
CA MET A 37 -2.40 -1.63 11.17
C MET A 37 -2.93 -2.86 11.88
N GLN A 38 -4.26 -3.02 11.93
CA GLN A 38 -4.93 -4.18 12.51
C GLN A 38 -6.08 -4.64 11.60
N ASN A 39 -6.19 -5.94 11.35
CA ASN A 39 -7.21 -6.50 10.46
C ASN A 39 -7.30 -5.77 9.11
N ARG A 40 -6.14 -5.43 8.52
CA ARG A 40 -6.02 -4.64 7.27
C ARG A 40 -6.57 -3.21 7.33
N LYS A 41 -6.84 -2.67 8.51
CA LYS A 41 -7.23 -1.27 8.71
C LYS A 41 -6.07 -0.49 9.28
N LEU A 42 -5.70 0.62 8.65
CA LEU A 42 -4.71 1.54 9.18
C LEU A 42 -5.26 2.25 10.43
N LEU A 43 -4.47 2.30 11.50
CA LEU A 43 -4.89 2.88 12.79
C LEU A 43 -4.36 4.30 12.99
N THR A 44 -3.40 4.73 12.18
CA THR A 44 -2.68 6.00 12.32
C THR A 44 -2.90 6.97 11.17
N LEU A 45 -3.70 6.58 10.16
CA LEU A 45 -3.92 7.34 8.94
C LEU A 45 -5.41 7.36 8.57
N ASP A 46 -5.90 8.52 8.15
CA ASP A 46 -7.19 8.64 7.47
C ASP A 46 -6.98 8.44 5.95
N GLU A 47 -7.37 7.27 5.46
CA GLU A 47 -7.24 6.88 4.05
C GLU A 47 -8.03 7.79 3.12
N SER A 48 -9.24 8.21 3.50
CA SER A 48 -10.09 9.05 2.66
C SER A 48 -9.50 10.45 2.52
N ALA A 49 -9.07 11.06 3.62
CA ALA A 49 -8.38 12.33 3.59
C ALA A 49 -7.04 12.24 2.83
N LEU A 50 -6.34 11.10 2.91
CA LEU A 50 -5.10 10.89 2.17
C LEU A 50 -5.33 10.86 0.65
N ILE A 51 -6.35 10.14 0.18
CA ILE A 51 -6.68 10.05 -1.26
C ILE A 51 -7.00 11.43 -1.85
N VAL A 52 -7.75 12.25 -1.12
CA VAL A 52 -8.05 13.64 -1.54
C VAL A 52 -6.76 14.44 -1.67
N ARG A 53 -5.90 14.42 -0.65
CA ARG A 53 -4.60 15.11 -0.70
C ARG A 53 -3.71 14.64 -1.84
N MET A 54 -3.70 13.34 -2.13
CA MET A 54 -2.91 12.78 -3.24
C MET A 54 -3.44 13.26 -4.60
N SER A 55 -4.76 13.38 -4.75
CA SER A 55 -5.38 13.92 -5.95
C SER A 55 -4.98 15.38 -6.20
N ASP A 56 -4.95 16.20 -5.14
CA ASP A 56 -4.48 17.60 -5.22
C ASP A 56 -3.01 17.69 -5.63
N ILE A 57 -2.16 16.83 -5.08
CA ILE A 57 -0.74 16.75 -5.44
C ILE A 57 -0.60 16.36 -6.91
N ALA A 58 -1.35 15.37 -7.38
CA ALA A 58 -1.33 14.95 -8.77
C ALA A 58 -1.69 16.10 -9.72
N GLN A 59 -2.71 16.90 -9.38
CA GLN A 59 -3.08 18.08 -10.17
C GLN A 59 -1.96 19.12 -10.22
N LYS A 60 -1.27 19.37 -9.10
CA LYS A 60 -0.11 20.28 -9.07
C LYS A 60 1.00 19.79 -9.99
N VAL A 61 1.34 18.49 -9.95
CA VAL A 61 2.35 17.88 -10.81
C VAL A 61 1.98 18.02 -12.29
N LEU A 62 0.72 17.75 -12.65
CA LEU A 62 0.24 17.91 -14.02
C LEU A 62 0.32 19.36 -14.50
N ASN A 63 0.01 20.32 -13.64
CA ASN A 63 0.08 21.74 -13.98
C ASN A 63 1.51 22.23 -14.18
N ILE A 64 2.47 21.73 -13.40
CA ILE A 64 3.91 21.99 -13.61
C ILE A 64 4.32 21.51 -15.01
N ARG A 65 3.94 20.28 -15.37
CA ARG A 65 4.24 19.72 -16.70
C ARG A 65 3.62 20.54 -17.83
N LYS A 66 2.37 20.99 -17.69
CA LYS A 66 1.69 21.83 -18.71
C LYS A 66 2.39 23.18 -18.92
N ARG A 67 2.88 23.81 -17.85
CA ARG A 67 3.61 25.08 -17.94
C ARG A 67 4.93 24.92 -18.68
N ALA A 68 5.69 23.86 -18.38
CA ALA A 68 6.96 23.57 -19.04
C ALA A 68 6.80 23.34 -20.56
N ILE A 69 5.69 22.73 -20.99
CA ILE A 69 5.39 22.52 -22.42
C ILE A 69 4.99 23.83 -23.13
N LYS A 70 4.40 24.80 -22.43
CA LYS A 70 3.92 26.06 -23.03
C LYS A 70 5.01 27.14 -23.15
N SER A 71 6.15 26.97 -22.46
CA SER A 71 7.27 27.91 -22.44
C SER A 71 8.41 27.57 -23.40
N GLY A 72 8.33 26.46 -24.12
CA GLY A 72 9.22 26.10 -25.23
C GLY A 72 8.49 26.17 -26.55
#